data_AF-A0A2G5T911-F1
#
_entry.id   AF-A0A2G5T911-F1
#
_cell.length_a   1.000
_cell.length_b   1.000
_cell.length_c   1.000
_cell.angle_alpha   90.00
_cell.angle_beta   90.00
_cell.angle_gamma   90.00
#
_symmetry.space_group_name_H-M   'P 1'
#
loop_
_entity.id
_entity.type
_entity.pdbx_description
1 polymer ?
#
loop_
_entity_poly.entity_id
_entity_poly.type
_entity_poly.pdbx_seq_one_letter_code
_entity_poly.pdbx_strand_id
1 'polypeptide(L)'
;MWARTNLFTSIDFIRKFEVVRKLSRSEIEAFVKQSYLPVSMFFIAWNSYQNGKKYAEFPGEIDIISDELKTNHYQEENVHKIRCILVEKLTELEVKKEEFLLLNAIIVCDPGK
;
A
#
# COMPACT_ATOMS: atom_id res chain seq x y z
N MET A 1 15.14 1.88 -5.35
CA MET A 1 14.48 2.49 -6.54
C MET A 1 12.97 2.24 -6.51
N TRP A 2 12.54 0.98 -6.36
CA TRP A 2 11.12 0.59 -6.29
C TRP A 2 10.29 1.26 -5.21
N ALA A 3 10.76 1.35 -3.96
CA ALA A 3 10.01 2.00 -2.89
C ALA A 3 9.64 3.46 -3.22
N ARG A 4 10.55 4.22 -3.84
CA ARG A 4 10.29 5.60 -4.27
C ARG A 4 9.29 5.64 -5.42
N THR A 5 9.45 4.78 -6.43
CA THR A 5 8.49 4.69 -7.54
C THR A 5 7.10 4.38 -7.02
N ASN A 6 6.97 3.36 -6.19
CA ASN A 6 5.69 2.94 -5.60
C ASN A 6 5.04 4.06 -4.78
N LEU A 7 5.84 4.79 -4.01
CA LEU A 7 5.40 5.95 -3.25
C LEU A 7 4.85 7.05 -4.18
N PHE A 8 5.61 7.45 -5.19
CA PHE A 8 5.18 8.51 -6.11
C PHE A 8 3.95 8.13 -6.92
N THR A 9 3.86 6.88 -7.41
CA THR A 9 2.69 6.41 -8.14
C THR A 9 1.46 6.29 -7.24
N SER A 10 1.64 5.93 -5.97
CA SER A 10 0.56 5.90 -4.98
C SER A 10 0.01 7.31 -4.70
N ILE A 11 0.90 8.30 -4.56
CA ILE A 11 0.50 9.70 -4.39
C ILE A 11 -0.23 10.20 -5.64
N ASP A 12 0.28 9.91 -6.84
CA ASP A 12 -0.38 10.27 -8.10
C ASP A 12 -1.78 9.64 -8.20
N PHE A 13 -1.93 8.37 -7.81
CA PHE A 13 -3.22 7.70 -7.73
C PHE A 13 -4.18 8.39 -6.74
N ILE A 14 -3.75 8.68 -5.51
CA ILE A 14 -4.56 9.38 -4.50
C ILE A 14 -5.05 10.73 -5.03
N ARG A 15 -4.18 11.49 -5.70
CA ARG A 15 -4.52 12.83 -6.23
C ARG A 15 -5.59 12.81 -7.33
N LYS A 16 -5.85 11.65 -7.94
CA LYS A 16 -6.88 11.50 -8.98
C LYS A 16 -8.29 11.35 -8.41
N PHE A 17 -8.45 11.16 -7.10
CA PHE A 17 -9.77 11.10 -6.48
C PHE A 17 -10.51 12.43 -6.57
N GLU A 18 -11.80 12.40 -6.92
CA GLU A 18 -12.63 13.60 -7.04
C GLU A 18 -12.72 14.40 -5.73
N VAL A 19 -12.63 13.73 -4.57
CA VAL A 19 -12.62 14.43 -3.27
C VAL A 19 -11.43 15.38 -3.14
N VAL A 20 -10.25 14.99 -3.65
CA VAL A 20 -9.02 15.79 -3.55
C VAL A 20 -9.15 17.11 -4.31
N ARG A 21 -9.93 17.14 -5.39
CA ARG A 21 -10.18 18.38 -6.16
C ARG A 21 -10.99 19.41 -5.37
N LYS A 22 -11.67 19.00 -4.31
CA LYS A 22 -12.48 19.87 -3.45
C LYS A 22 -11.75 20.35 -2.20
N LEU A 23 -10.53 19.87 -1.97
CA LEU A 23 -9.73 20.17 -0.79
C LEU A 23 -8.84 21.40 -1.03
N SER A 24 -8.62 22.18 0.02
CA SER A 24 -7.56 23.19 0.06
C SER A 24 -6.18 22.54 0.03
N ARG A 25 -5.14 23.31 -0.27
CA ARG A 25 -3.76 22.79 -0.30
C ARG A 25 -3.35 22.11 1.01
N SER A 26 -3.66 22.71 2.15
CA SER A 26 -3.35 22.13 3.47
C SER A 26 -4.09 20.82 3.72
N GLU A 27 -5.35 20.73 3.29
CA GLU A 27 -6.14 19.50 3.39
C GLU A 27 -5.60 18.42 2.44
N ILE A 28 -5.18 18.76 1.23
CA ILE A 28 -4.53 17.82 0.31
C ILE A 28 -3.25 17.27 0.94
N GLU A 29 -2.42 18.11 1.55
CA GLU A 29 -1.19 17.67 2.20
C GLU A 29 -1.46 16.72 3.37
N ALA A 30 -2.45 17.02 4.21
CA ALA A 30 -2.88 16.12 5.29
C ALA A 30 -3.44 14.80 4.74
N PHE A 31 -4.33 14.89 3.75
CA PHE A 31 -4.98 13.76 3.11
C PHE A 31 -3.98 12.81 2.42
N VAL A 32 -3.00 13.35 1.70
CA VAL A 32 -1.94 12.55 1.10
C VAL A 32 -1.10 11.91 2.20
N LYS A 33 -0.67 12.67 3.23
CA LYS A 33 0.15 12.16 4.34
C LYS A 33 -0.52 11.00 5.11
N GLN A 34 -1.83 10.99 5.26
CA GLN A 34 -2.52 9.91 5.97
C GLN A 34 -2.66 8.63 5.12
N SER A 35 -2.77 8.79 3.80
CA SER A 35 -3.20 7.69 2.91
C SER A 35 -2.06 7.05 2.12
N TYR A 36 -0.94 7.74 1.92
CA TYR A 36 0.10 7.27 1.00
C TYR A 36 0.73 5.93 1.40
N LEU A 37 1.03 5.70 2.68
CA LEU A 37 1.62 4.43 3.14
C LEU A 37 0.65 3.26 3.01
N PRO A 38 -0.59 3.34 3.53
CA PRO A 38 -1.58 2.28 3.34
C PRO A 38 -1.81 1.92 1.87
N VAL A 39 -2.00 2.93 1.01
CA VAL A 39 -2.21 2.73 -0.43
C VAL A 39 -0.98 2.09 -1.07
N SER A 40 0.21 2.60 -0.77
CA SER A 40 1.48 2.04 -1.25
C SER A 40 1.64 0.57 -0.89
N MET A 41 1.39 0.21 0.37
CA MET A 41 1.47 -1.19 0.83
C MET A 41 0.43 -2.07 0.17
N PHE A 42 -0.79 -1.55 -0.02
CA PHE A 42 -1.86 -2.29 -0.64
C PHE A 42 -1.61 -2.57 -2.12
N PHE A 43 -1.00 -1.62 -2.86
CA PHE A 43 -0.56 -1.85 -4.24
C PHE A 43 0.54 -2.90 -4.36
N ILE A 44 1.51 -2.93 -3.45
CA ILE A 44 2.55 -3.95 -3.43
C ILE A 44 1.93 -5.33 -3.19
N ALA A 45 1.07 -5.44 -2.18
CA ALA A 45 0.38 -6.69 -1.87
C ALA A 45 -0.49 -7.17 -3.04
N TRP A 46 -1.23 -6.26 -3.68
CA TRP A 46 -2.02 -6.56 -4.87
C TRP A 46 -1.17 -7.07 -6.02
N ASN A 47 -0.02 -6.44 -6.29
CA ASN A 47 0.90 -6.91 -7.32
C ASN A 47 1.40 -8.33 -7.03
N SER A 48 1.83 -8.61 -5.79
CA SER A 48 2.24 -9.96 -5.38
C SER A 48 1.11 -10.98 -5.54
N TYR A 49 -0.10 -10.64 -5.09
CA TYR A 49 -1.29 -11.48 -5.22
C TYR A 49 -1.60 -11.82 -6.67
N GLN A 50 -1.62 -10.82 -7.57
CA GLN A 50 -1.87 -11.02 -9.00
C GLN A 50 -0.82 -11.90 -9.68
N ASN A 51 0.40 -11.94 -9.13
CA ASN A 51 1.49 -12.80 -9.61
C ASN A 51 1.56 -14.16 -8.87
N GLY A 52 0.54 -14.50 -8.07
CA GLY A 52 0.50 -15.77 -7.32
C GLY A 52 1.57 -15.90 -6.24
N LYS A 53 2.14 -14.79 -5.78
CA LYS A 53 3.16 -14.78 -4.71
C LYS A 53 2.48 -14.91 -3.35
N LYS A 54 3.18 -15.52 -2.39
CA LYS A 54 2.69 -15.69 -1.01
C LYS A 54 2.96 -14.49 -0.11
N TYR A 55 3.83 -13.59 -0.53
CA TYR A 55 4.27 -12.44 0.25
C TYR A 55 4.51 -11.22 -0.64
N ALA A 56 4.41 -10.05 -0.03
CA ALA A 56 4.67 -8.77 -0.66
C ALA A 56 6.16 -8.62 -1.02
N GLU A 57 6.44 -8.34 -2.28
CA GLU A 57 7.78 -8.07 -2.80
C GLU A 57 7.71 -6.99 -3.89
N PHE A 58 8.80 -6.26 -4.06
CA PHE A 58 9.01 -5.42 -5.24
C PHE A 58 9.41 -6.28 -6.45
N PRO A 59 9.25 -5.77 -7.68
CA PRO A 59 9.64 -6.51 -8.88
C PRO A 59 11.12 -6.93 -8.85
N GLY A 60 11.38 -8.16 -9.30
CA GLY A 60 12.72 -8.77 -9.25
C GLY A 60 13.05 -9.40 -7.89
N GLU A 61 12.04 -9.85 -7.15
CA GLU A 61 12.21 -10.54 -5.85
C GLU A 61 12.90 -9.68 -4.79
N ILE A 62 12.70 -8.37 -4.90
CA ILE A 62 13.30 -7.40 -3.98
C ILE A 62 12.39 -7.26 -2.77
N ASP A 63 12.94 -7.48 -1.58
CA ASP A 63 12.20 -7.36 -0.33
C ASP A 63 11.67 -5.94 -0.11
N ILE A 64 10.46 -5.84 0.44
CA ILE A 64 9.81 -4.57 0.76
C ILE A 64 10.36 -3.95 2.05
N ILE A 65 11.01 -4.76 2.89
CA ILE A 65 11.67 -4.32 4.11
C ILE A 65 13.17 -4.32 3.84
N SER A 66 13.81 -3.16 3.99
CA SER A 66 15.26 -3.04 3.86
C SER A 66 15.97 -3.76 5.00
N ASP A 67 17.20 -4.22 4.77
CA ASP A 67 17.99 -4.92 5.78
C ASP A 67 18.28 -4.03 7.00
N GLU A 68 18.41 -2.73 6.81
CA GLU A 68 18.53 -1.74 7.89
C GLU A 68 17.31 -1.75 8.84
N LEU A 69 16.10 -1.84 8.28
CA LEU A 69 14.87 -1.92 9.07
C LEU A 69 14.73 -3.26 9.79
N LYS A 70 15.17 -4.37 9.16
CA LYS A 70 15.19 -5.69 9.80
C LYS A 70 16.11 -5.73 11.01
N THR A 71 17.24 -5.03 10.95
CA THR A 71 18.28 -5.11 11.99
C THR A 71 17.96 -4.20 13.19
N ASN A 72 17.33 -3.04 12.95
CA ASN A 72 17.23 -1.99 13.96
C ASN A 72 15.80 -1.74 14.48
N HIS A 73 14.75 -2.18 13.78
CA HIS A 73 13.40 -1.67 14.02
C HIS A 73 12.29 -2.72 14.12
N TYR A 74 12.49 -3.92 13.60
CA TYR A 74 11.45 -4.94 13.59
C TYR A 74 11.95 -6.28 14.11
N GLN A 75 11.19 -6.87 15.04
CA GLN A 75 11.31 -8.30 15.31
C GLN A 75 10.89 -9.10 14.08
N GLU A 76 11.51 -10.25 13.85
CA GLU A 76 11.31 -11.08 12.66
C GLU A 76 9.83 -11.46 12.43
N GLU A 77 9.08 -11.68 13.51
CA GLU A 77 7.63 -11.92 13.47
C GLU A 77 6.82 -10.74 12.88
N ASN A 78 7.24 -9.51 13.15
CA ASN A 78 6.58 -8.31 12.63
C ASN A 78 6.92 -8.10 11.15
N VAL A 79 8.16 -8.42 10.77
CA VAL A 79 8.61 -8.41 9.37
C VAL A 79 7.78 -9.41 8.55
N HIS A 80 7.61 -10.64 9.04
CA HIS A 80 6.80 -11.64 8.35
C HIS A 80 5.34 -11.21 8.21
N LYS A 81 4.73 -10.69 9.29
CA LYS A 81 3.35 -10.17 9.24
C LYS A 81 3.19 -9.06 8.21
N ILE A 82 4.11 -8.09 8.16
CA ILE A 82 4.06 -6.99 7.18
C ILE A 82 4.08 -7.52 5.73
N ARG A 83 4.88 -8.56 5.47
CA ARG A 83 4.98 -9.16 4.13
C ARG A 83 3.76 -9.98 3.72
N CYS A 84 3.23 -10.78 4.64
CA CYS A 84 2.26 -11.83 4.29
C CYS A 84 0.81 -11.37 4.46
N ILE A 85 0.48 -10.62 5.52
CA ILE A 85 -0.91 -10.47 5.98
C ILE A 85 -1.86 -9.95 4.91
N LEU A 86 -1.42 -8.96 4.12
CA LEU A 86 -2.26 -8.39 3.07
C LEU A 86 -2.43 -9.34 1.89
N VAL A 87 -1.37 -10.05 1.50
CA VAL A 87 -1.42 -11.03 0.40
C VAL A 87 -2.27 -12.23 0.77
N GLU A 88 -2.13 -12.72 2.01
CA GLU A 88 -2.96 -13.78 2.57
C GLU A 88 -4.43 -13.38 2.56
N LYS A 89 -4.77 -12.17 3.01
CA LYS A 89 -6.16 -11.68 3.02
C LYS A 89 -6.73 -11.48 1.62
N LEU A 90 -5.94 -10.95 0.68
CA LEU A 90 -6.35 -10.83 -0.72
C LEU A 90 -6.63 -12.21 -1.34
N THR A 91 -5.82 -13.21 -0.98
CA THR A 91 -5.97 -14.60 -1.43
C THR A 91 -7.18 -15.27 -0.81
N GLU A 92 -7.37 -15.16 0.51
CA GLU A 92 -8.49 -15.73 1.25
C GLU A 92 -9.84 -15.21 0.74
N LEU A 93 -9.91 -13.93 0.40
CA LEU A 93 -11.13 -13.26 -0.05
C LEU A 93 -11.31 -13.29 -1.57
N GLU A 94 -10.36 -13.86 -2.32
CA GLU A 94 -10.35 -13.90 -3.79
C GLU A 94 -10.66 -12.53 -4.42
N VAL A 95 -10.02 -11.48 -3.87
CA VAL A 95 -10.37 -10.08 -4.20
C VAL A 95 -10.21 -9.82 -5.69
N LYS A 96 -11.24 -9.25 -6.30
CA LYS A 96 -11.26 -8.83 -7.71
C LYS A 96 -10.72 -7.43 -7.87
N LYS A 97 -10.38 -7.09 -9.11
CA LYS A 97 -9.80 -5.78 -9.45
C LYS A 97 -10.74 -4.63 -9.05
N GLU A 98 -12.04 -4.78 -9.26
CA GLU A 98 -13.05 -3.77 -8.94
C GLU A 98 -13.13 -3.55 -7.42
N GLU A 99 -13.12 -4.64 -6.65
CA GLU A 99 -13.13 -4.61 -5.18
C GLU A 99 -11.86 -3.99 -4.63
N PHE A 100 -10.70 -4.30 -5.22
CA PHE A 100 -9.43 -3.66 -4.89
C PHE A 100 -9.49 -2.15 -5.08
N LEU A 101 -10.07 -1.66 -6.18
CA LEU A 101 -10.23 -0.23 -6.42
C LEU A 101 -11.17 0.44 -5.40
N LEU A 102 -12.27 -0.23 -5.04
CA LEU A 102 -13.19 0.25 -4.02
C LEU A 102 -12.56 0.28 -2.62
N LEU A 103 -11.79 -0.74 -2.26
CA LEU A 103 -11.05 -0.79 -1.00
C LEU A 103 -10.02 0.34 -0.91
N ASN A 104 -9.32 0.65 -2.01
CA ASN A 104 -8.45 1.83 -2.06
C ASN A 104 -9.23 3.13 -1.83
N ALA A 105 -10.42 3.26 -2.40
CA ALA A 105 -11.27 4.42 -2.15
C ALA A 105 -11.65 4.57 -0.68
N ILE A 106 -11.97 3.46 -0.02
CA ILE A 106 -12.25 3.44 1.42
C ILE A 106 -11.00 3.82 2.22
N ILE A 107 -9.85 3.20 1.94
CA ILE A 107 -8.58 3.49 2.62
C ILE A 107 -8.21 4.98 2.53
N VAL A 108 -8.42 5.57 1.36
CA VAL A 108 -8.09 6.97 1.07
C VAL A 108 -9.08 7.93 1.72
N CYS A 109 -10.37 7.60 1.72
CA CYS A 109 -11.43 8.46 2.22
C CYS A 109 -11.85 8.19 3.67
N ASP A 110 -11.17 7.31 4.40
CA ASP A 110 -11.46 6.98 5.79
C ASP A 110 -11.16 8.19 6.71
N PRO A 111 -12.20 8.82 7.30
CA PRO A 111 -12.02 9.97 8.18
C PRO A 111 -11.64 9.58 9.61
N GLY A 112 -11.67 8.28 9.95
CA GLY A 112 -11.38 7.75 11.29
C GLY A 112 -9.90 7.51 11.57
N LYS A 113 -9.01 7.98 10.69
CA LYS A 113 -7.56 7.90 10.83
C LYS A 113 -6.93 9.25 11.14
#